data_AF-A0A1J0LMK3-F1
#
_entry.id   AF-A0A1J0LMK3-F1
#
_cell.length_a   1.000
_cell.length_b   1.000
_cell.length_c   1.000
_cell.angle_alpha   90.00
_cell.angle_beta   90.00
_cell.angle_gamma   90.00
#
_symmetry.space_group_name_H-M   'P 1'
#
loop_
_entity.id
_entity.type
_entity.pdbx_description
1 polymer ?
#
loop_
_entity_poly.entity_id
_entity_poly.type
_entity_poly.pdbx_seq_one_letter_code
_entity_poly.pdbx_strand_id
1 'polypeptide(L)'
;MDKYKEIIIIHALDNSTLFLRKFKSEFKEIYRDFSSDKDSINHMKYILGDLEPKSLIIYLGHGSSSGLYTPDNTYTYDNYFLDTSWANHFFDKHDIFLLTCKSNEFIKKIHKSHYSLGFGNIISSKEELDIDNKNKDIKKELNSSDIDKFNNIYMNSSISAIKLLISGEIRFRDLPIYLRYYLNKEINIILLDKEKKNRKELAKLLFELRNSISIKRNLNPN
;
A
#
# COMPACT_ATOMS: atom_id res chain seq x y z
N MET A 1 17.17 5.50 15.08
CA MET A 1 16.54 5.63 13.75
C MET A 1 16.96 4.46 12.88
N ASP A 2 16.12 4.06 11.92
CA ASP A 2 16.62 3.35 10.75
C ASP A 2 17.43 4.35 9.90
N LYS A 3 18.66 4.01 9.52
CA LYS A 3 19.48 4.82 8.63
C LYS A 3 19.45 4.19 7.24
N TYR A 4 18.56 4.70 6.40
CA TYR A 4 18.49 4.30 5.00
C TYR A 4 19.59 5.00 4.20
N LYS A 5 20.15 4.29 3.22
CA LYS A 5 21.00 4.91 2.19
C LYS A 5 20.12 5.75 1.26
N GLU A 6 19.05 5.16 0.78
CA GLU A 6 18.07 5.78 -0.11
C GLU A 6 16.64 5.49 0.35
N ILE A 7 15.72 6.35 -0.07
CA ILE A 7 14.28 6.19 0.14
C ILE A 7 13.62 6.43 -1.22
N ILE A 8 12.77 5.51 -1.66
CA ILE A 8 12.03 5.65 -2.91
C ILE A 8 10.55 5.30 -2.71
N ILE A 9 9.69 6.11 -3.32
CA ILE A 9 8.25 5.83 -3.45
C ILE A 9 7.98 5.57 -4.93
N ILE A 10 7.56 4.35 -5.25
CA ILE A 10 7.29 3.88 -6.60
C ILE A 10 5.78 3.76 -6.78
N HIS A 11 5.23 4.38 -7.81
CA HIS A 11 3.80 4.31 -8.13
C HIS A 11 3.57 3.65 -9.49
N ALA A 12 2.93 2.49 -9.49
CA ALA A 12 2.35 1.88 -10.68
C ALA A 12 1.10 2.67 -11.07
N LEU A 13 1.23 3.51 -12.10
CA LEU A 13 0.26 4.55 -12.43
C LEU A 13 -0.75 4.10 -13.48
N ASP A 14 -1.99 3.89 -13.06
CA ASP A 14 -3.14 3.62 -13.90
C ASP A 14 -4.35 4.48 -13.49
N ASN A 15 -5.47 4.35 -14.20
CA ASN A 15 -6.69 5.12 -13.96
C ASN A 15 -7.30 4.91 -12.57
N SER A 16 -7.13 3.74 -11.95
CA SER A 16 -7.71 3.41 -10.64
C SER A 16 -6.83 3.88 -9.48
N THR A 17 -5.51 3.93 -9.70
CA THR A 17 -4.53 4.34 -8.68
C THR A 17 -4.33 5.86 -8.60
N LEU A 18 -5.02 6.65 -9.44
CA LEU A 18 -4.90 8.11 -9.52
C LEU A 18 -5.02 8.84 -8.17
N PHE A 19 -5.82 8.34 -7.21
CA PHE A 19 -5.94 8.95 -5.88
C PHE A 19 -4.60 8.97 -5.13
N LEU A 20 -3.73 7.98 -5.36
CA LEU A 20 -2.39 7.89 -4.76
C LEU A 20 -1.41 8.96 -5.28
N ARG A 21 -1.78 9.75 -6.30
CA ARG A 21 -0.95 10.88 -6.78
C ARG A 21 -0.65 11.93 -5.70
N LYS A 22 -1.40 12.00 -4.59
CA LYS A 22 -1.06 12.88 -3.46
C LYS A 22 0.33 12.59 -2.88
N PHE A 23 0.82 11.35 -2.96
CA PHE A 23 2.20 11.03 -2.58
C PHE A 23 3.24 11.84 -3.39
N LYS A 24 2.95 12.19 -4.65
CA LYS A 24 3.82 13.02 -5.50
C LYS A 24 3.95 14.45 -4.97
N SER A 25 2.88 15.02 -4.43
CA SER A 25 2.91 16.36 -3.80
C SER A 25 3.59 16.37 -2.42
N GLU A 26 3.52 15.26 -1.68
CA GLU A 26 4.04 15.15 -0.32
C GLU A 26 5.52 14.70 -0.26
N PHE A 27 5.98 14.00 -1.30
CA PHE A 27 7.29 13.31 -1.33
C PHE A 27 8.03 13.50 -2.68
N LYS A 28 7.89 14.67 -3.30
CA LYS A 28 8.31 14.97 -4.68
C LYS A 28 9.70 14.44 -5.08
N GLU A 29 10.70 14.57 -4.21
CA GLU A 29 12.10 14.23 -4.51
C GLU A 29 12.37 12.71 -4.58
N ILE A 30 11.68 11.95 -3.73
CA ILE A 30 11.81 10.49 -3.60
C ILE A 30 10.72 9.71 -4.36
N TYR A 31 9.72 10.40 -4.89
CA TYR A 31 8.62 9.80 -5.64
C TYR A 31 8.98 9.59 -7.12
N ARG A 32 8.64 8.42 -7.66
CA ARG A 32 8.70 8.07 -9.09
C ARG A 32 7.40 7.36 -9.49
N ASP A 33 6.87 7.65 -10.67
CA ASP A 33 5.78 6.87 -11.29
C ASP A 33 6.31 6.09 -12.50
N PHE A 34 5.60 5.00 -12.84
CA PHE A 34 5.81 4.25 -14.09
C PHE A 34 4.47 3.80 -14.68
N SER A 35 4.46 3.56 -15.98
CA SER A 35 3.30 3.29 -16.84
C SER A 35 3.31 1.84 -17.35
N SER A 36 2.27 1.44 -18.08
CA SER A 36 2.09 0.07 -18.57
C SER A 36 3.00 -0.31 -19.75
N ASP A 37 3.74 0.64 -20.32
CA ASP A 37 4.68 0.40 -21.41
C ASP A 37 5.97 -0.27 -20.92
N LYS A 38 6.57 -1.06 -21.81
CA LYS A 38 7.72 -1.92 -21.50
C LYS A 38 8.96 -1.12 -21.05
N ASP A 39 9.19 0.05 -21.62
CA ASP A 39 10.39 0.84 -21.35
C ASP A 39 10.29 1.52 -19.98
N SER A 40 9.12 2.04 -19.62
CA SER A 40 8.80 2.57 -18.29
C SER A 40 8.91 1.49 -17.20
N ILE A 41 8.39 0.28 -17.45
CA ILE A 41 8.54 -0.89 -16.56
C ILE A 41 10.02 -1.28 -16.39
N ASN A 42 10.78 -1.37 -17.49
CA ASN A 42 12.19 -1.73 -17.45
C ASN A 42 13.04 -0.68 -16.74
N HIS A 43 12.75 0.60 -16.97
CA HIS A 43 13.42 1.71 -16.27
C HIS A 43 13.18 1.66 -14.76
N MET A 44 11.96 1.34 -14.32
CA MET A 44 11.67 1.16 -12.90
C MET A 44 12.38 -0.05 -12.29
N LYS A 45 12.53 -1.16 -13.04
CA LYS A 45 13.34 -2.32 -12.62
C LYS A 45 14.83 -1.99 -12.56
N TYR A 46 15.34 -1.17 -13.47
CA TYR A 46 16.72 -0.68 -13.42
C TYR A 46 16.97 0.17 -12.17
N ILE A 47 16.08 1.14 -11.87
CA ILE A 47 16.16 1.93 -10.62
C ILE A 47 16.16 1.02 -9.39
N LEU A 48 15.26 0.03 -9.32
CA LEU A 48 15.21 -0.92 -8.20
C LEU A 48 16.48 -1.78 -8.06
N GLY A 49 17.15 -2.10 -9.17
CA GLY A 49 18.37 -2.91 -9.17
C GLY A 49 19.64 -2.13 -8.78
N ASP A 50 19.60 -0.80 -8.84
CA ASP A 50 20.71 0.09 -8.50
C ASP A 50 20.73 0.49 -7.01
N LEU A 51 19.62 0.27 -6.29
CA LEU A 51 19.47 0.65 -4.87
C LEU A 51 20.47 -0.08 -3.97
N GLU A 52 21.21 0.67 -3.15
CA GLU A 52 22.13 0.06 -2.21
C GLU A 52 21.42 -0.42 -0.92
N PRO A 53 21.65 -1.65 -0.43
CA PRO A 53 21.19 -2.05 0.90
C PRO A 53 21.91 -1.25 2.00
N LYS A 54 21.24 -0.77 3.06
CA LYS A 54 19.81 -0.84 3.36
C LYS A 54 19.08 0.42 2.88
N SER A 55 18.06 0.26 2.03
CA SER A 55 17.17 1.34 1.57
C SER A 55 15.70 1.05 1.85
N LEU A 56 14.86 2.08 1.82
CA LEU A 56 13.40 2.01 2.03
C LEU A 56 12.67 2.09 0.69
N ILE A 57 11.91 1.05 0.36
CA ILE A 57 11.11 0.98 -0.87
C ILE A 57 9.64 1.00 -0.48
N ILE A 58 8.92 2.02 -0.93
CA ILE A 58 7.47 2.17 -0.73
C ILE A 58 6.80 1.98 -2.09
N TYR A 59 5.96 0.97 -2.26
CA TYR A 59 5.28 0.69 -3.52
C TYR A 59 3.78 1.01 -3.41
N LEU A 60 3.27 1.78 -4.38
CA LEU A 60 1.89 2.21 -4.53
C LEU A 60 1.28 1.57 -5.78
N GLY A 61 0.12 0.93 -5.67
CA GLY A 61 -0.62 0.40 -6.80
C GLY A 61 -1.26 -0.97 -6.51
N HIS A 62 -1.36 -1.80 -7.54
CA HIS A 62 -2.04 -3.10 -7.45
C HIS A 62 -1.13 -4.25 -7.02
N GLY A 63 -1.75 -5.24 -6.37
CA GLY A 63 -1.10 -6.46 -5.92
C GLY A 63 -2.08 -7.59 -5.68
N SER A 64 -1.53 -8.79 -5.62
CA SER A 64 -2.21 -10.02 -5.22
C SER A 64 -1.40 -10.71 -4.11
N SER A 65 -1.85 -11.88 -3.67
CA SER A 65 -1.05 -12.71 -2.77
C SER A 65 0.23 -13.27 -3.43
N SER A 66 0.42 -13.12 -4.75
CA SER A 66 1.51 -13.70 -5.53
C SER A 66 2.49 -12.70 -6.13
N GLY A 67 2.13 -11.42 -6.22
CA GLY A 67 2.99 -10.37 -6.78
C GLY A 67 2.40 -8.97 -6.76
N LEU A 68 3.17 -8.02 -7.26
CA LEU A 68 2.79 -6.64 -7.57
C LEU A 68 2.54 -6.53 -9.07
N TYR A 69 1.42 -5.96 -9.49
CA TYR A 69 1.04 -5.91 -10.90
C TYR A 69 1.73 -4.76 -11.65
N THR A 70 1.90 -4.88 -12.96
CA THR A 70 2.15 -3.72 -13.83
C THR A 70 0.93 -2.81 -13.82
N PRO A 71 1.08 -1.50 -14.09
CA PRO A 71 -0.06 -0.63 -14.34
C PRO A 71 -0.92 -1.18 -15.49
N ASP A 72 -2.24 -1.10 -15.35
CA ASP A 72 -3.17 -1.55 -16.37
C ASP A 72 -4.45 -0.70 -16.37
N ASN A 73 -4.70 -0.01 -17.48
CA ASN A 73 -5.87 0.83 -17.66
C ASN A 73 -7.13 0.05 -18.08
N THR A 74 -7.01 -1.25 -18.32
CA THR A 74 -8.12 -2.17 -18.68
C THR A 74 -8.70 -2.94 -17.49
N TYR A 75 -8.07 -2.81 -16.31
CA TYR A 75 -8.50 -3.43 -15.04
C TYR A 75 -8.46 -4.97 -15.02
N THR A 76 -7.71 -5.64 -15.91
CA THR A 76 -7.55 -7.11 -15.92
C THR A 76 -6.38 -7.58 -15.07
N TYR A 77 -5.29 -6.80 -15.03
CA TYR A 77 -4.07 -7.05 -14.25
C TYR A 77 -3.42 -8.42 -14.53
N ASP A 78 -3.19 -8.75 -15.80
CA ASP A 78 -2.63 -10.05 -16.20
C ASP A 78 -1.11 -10.22 -15.93
N ASN A 79 -0.37 -9.12 -15.76
CA ASN A 79 1.10 -9.13 -15.73
C ASN A 79 1.68 -8.63 -14.40
N TYR A 80 2.65 -9.36 -13.84
CA TYR A 80 3.38 -8.93 -12.64
C TYR A 80 4.55 -8.00 -12.98
N PHE A 81 4.57 -6.84 -12.33
CA PHE A 81 5.77 -6.02 -12.22
C PHE A 81 6.83 -6.80 -11.42
N LEU A 82 6.47 -7.32 -10.25
CA LEU A 82 7.29 -8.18 -9.40
C LEU A 82 6.48 -9.37 -8.88
N ASP A 83 6.84 -10.58 -9.32
CA ASP A 83 6.39 -11.82 -8.67
C ASP A 83 7.23 -12.11 -7.41
N THR A 84 7.02 -13.27 -6.79
CA THR A 84 7.78 -13.68 -5.60
C THR A 84 9.28 -13.86 -5.86
N SER A 85 9.70 -14.29 -7.06
CA SER A 85 11.11 -14.47 -7.41
C SER A 85 11.81 -13.12 -7.56
N TRP A 86 11.24 -12.24 -8.41
CA TRP A 86 11.76 -10.91 -8.65
C TRP A 86 11.70 -10.01 -7.41
N ALA A 87 10.65 -10.11 -6.59
CA ALA A 87 10.61 -9.40 -5.32
C ALA A 87 11.72 -9.85 -4.36
N ASN A 88 12.07 -11.14 -4.31
CA ASN A 88 13.23 -11.58 -3.51
C ASN A 88 14.56 -11.07 -4.08
N HIS A 89 14.67 -10.84 -5.39
CA HIS A 89 15.85 -10.23 -6.00
C HIS A 89 15.96 -8.73 -5.66
N PHE A 90 14.95 -7.93 -6.01
CA PHE A 90 14.99 -6.46 -5.87
C PHE A 90 14.78 -5.95 -4.43
N PHE A 91 14.27 -6.78 -3.52
CA PHE A 91 14.06 -6.37 -2.12
C PHE A 91 15.10 -6.93 -1.15
N ASP A 92 16.20 -7.54 -1.63
CA ASP A 92 17.24 -8.14 -0.77
C ASP A 92 17.81 -7.12 0.24
N LYS A 93 17.65 -7.40 1.54
CA LYS A 93 18.06 -6.55 2.68
C LYS A 93 17.45 -5.13 2.74
N HIS A 94 16.49 -4.80 1.89
CA HIS A 94 15.72 -3.54 1.95
C HIS A 94 14.54 -3.64 2.93
N ASP A 95 14.04 -2.50 3.42
CA ASP A 95 12.76 -2.43 4.13
C ASP A 95 11.65 -2.03 3.15
N ILE A 96 10.56 -2.79 3.11
CA ILE A 96 9.54 -2.71 2.06
C ILE A 96 8.16 -2.34 2.62
N PHE A 97 7.55 -1.26 2.14
CA PHE A 97 6.17 -0.88 2.47
C PHE A 97 5.28 -0.99 1.24
N LEU A 98 4.41 -2.01 1.21
CA LEU A 98 3.48 -2.26 0.12
C LEU A 98 2.11 -1.67 0.43
N LEU A 99 1.74 -0.59 -0.25
CA LEU A 99 0.42 0.06 -0.18
C LEU A 99 -0.51 -0.54 -1.25
N THR A 100 -0.63 -1.88 -1.24
CA THR A 100 -1.37 -2.65 -2.26
C THR A 100 -2.27 -3.72 -1.65
N CYS A 101 -3.32 -4.10 -2.38
CA CYS A 101 -4.23 -5.18 -1.99
C CYS A 101 -3.50 -6.52 -1.84
N LYS A 102 -3.87 -7.32 -0.84
CA LYS A 102 -3.32 -8.65 -0.53
C LYS A 102 -1.80 -8.72 -0.27
N SER A 103 -1.11 -7.59 -0.16
CA SER A 103 0.32 -7.55 0.15
C SER A 103 0.67 -8.24 1.48
N ASN A 104 -0.24 -8.29 2.46
CA ASN A 104 -0.02 -9.02 3.72
C ASN A 104 0.09 -10.56 3.54
N GLU A 105 -0.42 -11.11 2.43
CA GLU A 105 -0.22 -12.50 2.04
C GLU A 105 1.06 -12.65 1.21
N PHE A 106 1.35 -11.68 0.34
CA PHE A 106 2.56 -11.68 -0.49
C PHE A 106 3.86 -11.55 0.32
N ILE A 107 3.92 -10.66 1.33
CA ILE A 107 5.12 -10.51 2.18
C ILE A 107 5.49 -11.80 2.93
N LYS A 108 4.55 -12.72 3.13
CA LYS A 108 4.86 -14.04 3.73
C LYS A 108 5.78 -14.86 2.83
N LYS A 109 5.61 -14.75 1.51
CA LYS A 109 6.38 -15.46 0.47
C LYS A 109 7.75 -14.82 0.17
N ILE A 110 7.90 -13.51 0.38
CA ILE A 110 9.19 -12.81 0.28
C ILE A 110 10.03 -13.08 1.54
N HIS A 111 11.26 -13.55 1.38
CA HIS A 111 12.17 -13.94 2.46
C HIS A 111 13.51 -13.18 2.47
N LYS A 112 13.88 -12.47 1.39
CA LYS A 112 15.13 -11.70 1.31
C LYS A 112 15.08 -10.27 1.86
N SER A 113 13.90 -9.66 1.94
CA SER A 113 13.72 -8.33 2.55
C SER A 113 14.01 -8.33 4.05
N HIS A 114 14.51 -7.22 4.60
CA HIS A 114 14.81 -7.13 6.03
C HIS A 114 13.52 -6.95 6.86
N TYR A 115 12.76 -5.90 6.59
CA TYR A 115 11.35 -5.80 6.98
C TYR A 115 10.42 -5.71 5.77
N SER A 116 9.17 -6.13 5.94
CA SER A 116 8.12 -5.88 4.96
C SER A 116 6.78 -5.63 5.64
N LEU A 117 6.02 -4.65 5.17
CA LEU A 117 4.70 -4.27 5.67
C LEU A 117 3.71 -4.29 4.50
N GLY A 118 2.51 -4.84 4.74
CA GLY A 118 1.43 -4.88 3.76
C GLY A 118 0.04 -4.95 4.40
N PHE A 119 -0.99 -4.90 3.57
CA PHE A 119 -2.41 -4.89 3.91
C PHE A 119 -3.13 -6.09 3.30
N GLY A 120 -4.32 -6.39 3.80
CA GLY A 120 -5.23 -7.38 3.19
C GLY A 120 -6.04 -6.76 2.07
N ASN A 121 -7.36 -6.95 2.11
CA ASN A 121 -8.24 -6.36 1.12
C ASN A 121 -8.26 -4.83 1.28
N ILE A 122 -7.99 -4.13 0.19
CA ILE A 122 -8.22 -2.69 0.03
C ILE A 122 -9.37 -2.59 -0.97
N ILE A 123 -10.46 -1.91 -0.61
CA ILE A 123 -11.59 -1.66 -1.51
C ILE A 123 -11.53 -0.19 -1.88
N SER A 124 -10.77 0.09 -2.94
CA SER A 124 -10.40 1.41 -3.42
C SER A 124 -11.29 1.94 -4.54
N SER A 125 -12.11 1.09 -5.15
CA SER A 125 -13.09 1.48 -6.17
C SER A 125 -14.52 0.98 -5.87
N LYS A 126 -15.51 1.54 -6.56
CA LYS A 126 -16.91 1.10 -6.47
C LYS A 126 -17.10 -0.26 -7.16
N GLU A 127 -16.36 -0.50 -8.23
CA GLU A 127 -16.31 -1.76 -8.97
C GLU A 127 -15.73 -2.88 -8.08
N GLU A 128 -14.63 -2.62 -7.37
CA GLU A 128 -14.05 -3.54 -6.38
C GLU A 128 -15.06 -3.87 -5.25
N LEU A 129 -15.79 -2.87 -4.76
CA LEU A 129 -16.84 -3.06 -3.76
C LEU A 129 -17.98 -3.94 -4.29
N ASP A 130 -18.39 -3.73 -5.53
CA ASP A 130 -19.49 -4.48 -6.15
C ASP A 130 -19.08 -5.93 -6.49
N ILE A 131 -17.79 -6.18 -6.74
CA ILE A 131 -17.21 -7.53 -6.82
C ILE A 131 -17.14 -8.18 -5.42
N ASP A 132 -16.68 -7.47 -4.38
CA ASP A 132 -16.68 -7.94 -2.98
C ASP A 132 -18.10 -8.29 -2.50
N ASN A 133 -19.10 -7.52 -2.91
CA ASN A 133 -20.52 -7.70 -2.59
C ASN A 133 -21.22 -8.84 -3.36
N LYS A 134 -20.70 -9.28 -4.52
CA LYS A 134 -21.25 -10.46 -5.23
C LYS A 134 -21.00 -11.77 -4.48
N ASN A 135 -19.94 -11.81 -3.66
CA ASN A 135 -19.48 -13.00 -2.95
C ASN A 135 -19.89 -13.01 -1.47
N LYS A 136 -20.89 -12.21 -1.07
CA LYS A 136 -21.31 -12.03 0.34
C LYS A 136 -22.82 -11.96 0.50
N ASP A 137 -23.32 -12.66 1.51
CA ASP A 137 -24.74 -12.63 1.89
C ASP A 137 -25.17 -11.25 2.41
N ILE A 138 -24.29 -10.58 3.16
CA ILE A 138 -24.50 -9.23 3.68
C ILE A 138 -23.62 -8.26 2.86
N LYS A 139 -24.27 -7.44 2.04
CA LYS A 139 -23.62 -6.44 1.19
C LYS A 139 -23.23 -5.20 2.00
N LYS A 140 -22.08 -4.63 1.68
CA LYS A 140 -21.62 -3.33 2.15
C LYS A 140 -22.34 -2.22 1.36
N GLU A 141 -23.23 -1.50 2.04
CA GLU A 141 -23.97 -0.36 1.48
C GLU A 141 -23.11 0.91 1.50
N LEU A 142 -22.14 0.98 0.58
CA LEU A 142 -21.27 2.14 0.37
C LEU A 142 -21.40 2.69 -1.05
N ASN A 143 -21.41 4.01 -1.16
CA ASN A 143 -21.43 4.75 -2.43
C ASN A 143 -20.02 5.28 -2.78
N SER A 144 -19.83 5.83 -3.98
CA SER A 144 -18.52 6.30 -4.45
C SER A 144 -17.89 7.36 -3.54
N SER A 145 -18.67 8.30 -2.98
CA SER A 145 -18.15 9.31 -2.03
C SER A 145 -17.63 8.69 -0.72
N ASP A 146 -18.16 7.53 -0.33
CA ASP A 146 -17.67 6.79 0.83
C ASP A 146 -16.35 6.08 0.54
N ILE A 147 -16.20 5.56 -0.67
CA ILE A 147 -14.94 4.98 -1.17
C ILE A 147 -13.88 6.08 -1.33
N ASP A 148 -14.24 7.25 -1.85
CA ASP A 148 -13.36 8.43 -1.88
C ASP A 148 -12.92 8.83 -0.47
N LYS A 149 -13.85 8.82 0.51
CA LYS A 149 -13.52 9.11 1.91
C LYS A 149 -12.61 8.04 2.52
N PHE A 150 -12.85 6.76 2.24
CA PHE A 150 -11.97 5.66 2.64
C PHE A 150 -10.56 5.83 2.06
N ASN A 151 -10.44 6.05 0.75
CA ASN A 151 -9.18 6.28 0.04
C ASN A 151 -8.40 7.46 0.63
N ASN A 152 -9.09 8.58 0.88
CA ASN A 152 -8.48 9.76 1.51
C ASN A 152 -7.95 9.46 2.92
N ILE A 153 -8.70 8.73 3.75
CA ILE A 153 -8.27 8.36 5.11
C ILE A 153 -7.08 7.40 5.09
N TYR A 154 -7.13 6.35 4.26
CA TYR A 154 -6.04 5.39 4.07
C TYR A 154 -4.75 6.07 3.60
N MET A 155 -4.86 6.91 2.58
CA MET A 155 -3.75 7.69 2.02
C MET A 155 -3.16 8.66 3.05
N ASN A 156 -3.98 9.49 3.71
CA ASN A 156 -3.51 10.47 4.69
C ASN A 156 -2.87 9.81 5.91
N SER A 157 -3.42 8.68 6.38
CA SER A 157 -2.83 7.88 7.47
C SER A 157 -1.45 7.35 7.08
N SER A 158 -1.31 6.91 5.83
CA SER A 158 -0.07 6.36 5.29
C SER A 158 1.00 7.44 5.11
N ILE A 159 0.65 8.57 4.47
CA ILE A 159 1.52 9.75 4.35
C ILE A 159 2.01 10.21 5.73
N SER A 160 1.12 10.29 6.72
CA SER A 160 1.49 10.74 8.08
C SER A 160 2.48 9.78 8.75
N ALA A 161 2.24 8.47 8.67
CA ALA A 161 3.17 7.48 9.22
C ALA A 161 4.53 7.45 8.49
N ILE A 162 4.55 7.68 7.18
CA ILE A 162 5.78 7.75 6.38
C ILE A 162 6.59 8.99 6.73
N LYS A 163 5.95 10.15 6.94
CA LYS A 163 6.65 11.37 7.37
C LYS A 163 7.41 11.16 8.68
N LEU A 164 6.78 10.52 9.68
CA LEU A 164 7.44 10.16 10.95
C LEU A 164 8.62 9.19 10.78
N LEU A 165 8.56 8.30 9.79
CA LEU A 165 9.66 7.37 9.50
C LEU A 165 10.83 8.08 8.81
N ILE A 166 10.55 8.96 7.86
CA ILE A 166 11.55 9.72 7.12
C ILE A 166 12.22 10.79 8.00
N SER A 167 11.47 11.45 8.89
CA SER A 167 12.03 12.37 9.91
C SER A 167 12.84 11.63 10.99
N GLY A 168 12.66 10.31 11.11
CA GLY A 168 13.35 9.48 12.08
C GLY A 168 12.72 9.45 13.47
N GLU A 169 11.55 10.08 13.65
CA GLU A 169 10.76 10.02 14.89
C GLU A 169 10.37 8.57 15.25
N ILE A 170 10.23 7.70 14.24
CA ILE A 170 9.90 6.28 14.42
C ILE A 170 10.85 5.36 13.61
N ARG A 171 10.84 4.05 13.90
CA ARG A 171 11.50 3.03 13.06
C ARG A 171 10.48 2.32 12.19
N PHE A 172 10.95 1.60 11.17
CA PHE A 172 10.10 0.83 10.26
C PHE A 172 9.16 -0.12 11.01
N ARG A 173 9.70 -0.84 12.00
CA ARG A 173 8.96 -1.80 12.82
C ARG A 173 7.79 -1.15 13.60
N ASP A 174 7.83 0.16 13.80
CA ASP A 174 6.86 0.93 14.56
C ASP A 174 5.72 1.47 13.64
N LEU A 175 5.88 1.45 12.29
CA LEU A 175 4.86 1.86 11.31
C LEU A 175 3.45 1.27 11.54
N PRO A 176 3.27 -0.04 11.82
CA PRO A 176 1.92 -0.60 12.04
C PRO A 176 1.20 0.06 13.22
N ILE A 177 1.92 0.54 14.23
CA ILE A 177 1.34 1.21 15.40
C ILE A 177 0.77 2.57 14.97
N TYR A 178 1.54 3.36 14.23
CA TYR A 178 1.14 4.69 13.77
C TYR A 178 0.04 4.64 12.70
N LEU A 179 0.11 3.71 11.75
CA LEU A 179 -0.98 3.46 10.79
C LEU A 179 -2.29 3.13 11.52
N ARG A 180 -2.24 2.23 12.52
CA ARG A 180 -3.42 1.88 13.33
C ARG A 180 -3.92 3.05 14.16
N TYR A 181 -3.03 3.90 14.69
CA TYR A 181 -3.39 5.11 15.42
C TYR A 181 -4.16 6.11 14.55
N TYR A 182 -3.64 6.46 13.37
CA TYR A 182 -4.33 7.38 12.45
C TYR A 182 -5.67 6.82 11.96
N LEU A 183 -5.73 5.53 11.59
CA LEU A 183 -6.99 4.88 11.22
C LEU A 183 -8.01 4.88 12.37
N ASN A 184 -7.58 4.60 13.61
CA ASN A 184 -8.47 4.64 14.78
C ASN A 184 -9.01 6.05 15.06
N LYS A 185 -8.20 7.10 14.87
CA LYS A 185 -8.63 8.50 14.99
C LYS A 185 -9.79 8.80 14.03
N GLU A 186 -9.62 8.43 12.76
CA GLU A 186 -10.64 8.67 11.72
C GLU A 186 -11.90 7.80 11.91
N ILE A 187 -11.74 6.53 12.33
CA ILE A 187 -12.86 5.66 12.72
C ILE A 187 -13.70 6.30 13.83
N ASN A 188 -13.06 6.85 14.87
CA ASN A 188 -13.77 7.53 15.96
C ASN A 188 -14.52 8.77 15.46
N ILE A 189 -13.90 9.61 14.63
CA ILE A 189 -14.55 10.79 14.02
C ILE A 189 -15.79 10.38 13.22
N ILE A 190 -15.69 9.34 12.39
CA ILE A 190 -16.81 8.81 11.60
C ILE A 190 -17.95 8.28 12.48
N LEU A 191 -17.64 7.55 13.56
CA LEU A 191 -18.66 7.01 14.45
C LEU A 191 -19.34 8.08 15.32
N LEU A 192 -18.64 9.17 15.64
CA LEU A 192 -19.16 10.29 16.42
C LEU A 192 -20.12 11.18 15.61
N ASP A 193 -19.85 11.42 14.33
CA ASP A 193 -20.83 12.00 13.38
C ASP A 193 -22.11 11.13 13.41
N LYS A 194 -23.25 11.70 13.80
CA LYS A 194 -24.52 10.95 13.92
C LYS A 194 -25.52 11.22 12.81
N GLU A 195 -25.22 12.16 11.93
CA GLU A 195 -26.05 12.54 10.78
C GLU A 195 -25.80 11.60 9.60
N LYS A 196 -24.58 11.09 9.44
CA LYS A 196 -24.24 10.15 8.37
C LYS A 196 -24.77 8.74 8.63
N LYS A 197 -25.78 8.33 7.86
CA LYS A 197 -26.44 7.01 7.94
C LYS A 197 -25.45 5.85 7.79
N ASN A 198 -24.58 5.92 6.78
CA ASN A 198 -23.64 4.89 6.35
C ASN A 198 -22.34 4.79 7.18
N ARG A 199 -22.14 5.69 8.15
CA ARG A 199 -20.92 5.78 8.98
C ARG A 199 -20.44 4.46 9.58
N LYS A 200 -21.37 3.57 9.95
CA LYS A 200 -21.05 2.27 10.56
C LYS A 200 -20.29 1.38 9.57
N GLU A 201 -20.74 1.37 8.32
CA GLU A 201 -20.16 0.50 7.28
C GLU A 201 -18.83 1.08 6.77
N LEU A 202 -18.69 2.40 6.69
CA LEU A 202 -17.40 3.05 6.41
C LEU A 202 -16.39 2.82 7.55
N ALA A 203 -16.81 2.96 8.80
CA ALA A 203 -15.97 2.68 9.97
C ALA A 203 -15.55 1.19 10.02
N LYS A 204 -16.45 0.27 9.66
CA LYS A 204 -16.18 -1.16 9.53
C LYS A 204 -15.16 -1.44 8.43
N LEU A 205 -15.28 -0.82 7.25
CA LEU A 205 -14.30 -0.96 6.17
C LEU A 205 -12.88 -0.49 6.60
N LEU A 206 -12.80 0.64 7.32
CA LEU A 206 -11.54 1.12 7.90
C LEU A 206 -11.00 0.18 9.00
N PHE A 207 -11.87 -0.43 9.80
CA PHE A 207 -11.52 -1.40 10.83
C PHE A 207 -10.99 -2.72 10.23
N GLU A 208 -11.60 -3.18 9.14
CA GLU A 208 -11.12 -4.31 8.33
C GLU A 208 -9.71 -4.03 7.79
N LEU A 209 -9.51 -2.87 7.13
CA LEU A 209 -8.18 -2.42 6.66
C LEU A 209 -7.16 -2.41 7.81
N ARG A 210 -7.49 -1.74 8.92
CA ARG A 210 -6.63 -1.61 10.11
C ARG A 210 -6.17 -2.95 10.67
N ASN A 211 -7.07 -3.92 10.75
CA ASN A 211 -6.78 -5.26 11.27
C ASN A 211 -5.95 -6.09 10.28
N SER A 212 -6.08 -5.82 8.98
CA SER A 212 -5.34 -6.52 7.93
C SER A 212 -3.86 -6.13 7.84
N ILE A 213 -3.45 -5.01 8.46
CA ILE A 213 -2.05 -4.53 8.51
C ILE A 213 -1.16 -5.60 9.15
N SER A 214 -0.22 -6.12 8.35
CA SER A 214 0.76 -7.11 8.76
C SER A 214 2.18 -6.58 8.53
N ILE A 215 3.09 -6.96 9.43
CA ILE A 215 4.52 -6.73 9.29
C ILE A 215 5.24 -8.06 9.44
N LYS A 216 6.24 -8.28 8.58
CA LYS A 216 7.18 -9.38 8.64
C LYS A 216 8.59 -8.83 8.85
N ARG A 217 9.39 -9.53 9.64
CA ARG A 217 10.84 -9.39 9.69
C ARG A 217 11.44 -10.70 9.20
N ASN A 218 12.36 -10.66 8.24
CA ASN A 218 13.20 -11.83 7.99
C ASN A 218 14.47 -11.67 8.82
N LEU A 219 14.75 -12.65 9.68
CA LEU A 219 15.98 -12.71 10.45
C LEU A 219 17.03 -13.42 9.59
N ASN A 220 17.99 -12.65 9.05
CA ASN A 220 19.15 -13.12 8.28
C ASN A 220 18.89 -14.37 7.40
N PRO A 221 18.35 -14.20 6.18
CA PRO A 221 18.62 -15.18 5.13
C PRO A 221 20.15 -15.15 4.89
N ASN A 222 20.81 -16.25 5.23
CA ASN A 222 22.23 -16.47 4.92
C ASN A 222 22.48 -16.43 3.40
#